data_AF-A0AAP2KX19-F1
#
_entry.id   AF-A0AAP2KX19-F1
#
_cell.length_a   1.000
_cell.length_b   1.000
_cell.length_c   1.000
_cell.angle_alpha   90.00
_cell.angle_beta   90.00
_cell.angle_gamma   90.00
#
_symmetry.space_group_name_H-M   'P 1'
#
loop_
_entity.id
_entity.type
_entity.pdbx_description
1 polymer ?
#
loop_
_entity_poly.entity_id
_entity_poly.type
_entity_poly.pdbx_seq_one_letter_code
_entity_poly.pdbx_strand_id
1 'polypeptide(L)'
;MSRSATTAVPNRQRIWEAIRALHADGQPITARDVWAGMPDTMPRTRVDDYIRSLVAGGYLRCRNPERRRGVAAEYALVRDVGVEAPRVRRDGTQPPTPGREQLWRTLKIVGDFTATELADAASTPTTPIAQATAAEYCHFLKGAGYLQVTRPGAPGVAERYRLIPSRWTGPQAPMIQRTKRLFDPNTGQVVFERVTKTEGGEP
;
A
#
# COMPACT_ATOMS: atom_id res chain seq x y z
N MET A 1 5.71 25.27 -15.43
CA MET A 1 5.81 23.91 -15.99
C MET A 1 5.81 22.90 -14.85
N SER A 2 4.64 22.41 -14.44
CA SER A 2 4.52 21.42 -13.36
C SER A 2 4.90 20.05 -13.89
N ARG A 3 5.96 19.44 -13.35
CA ARG A 3 6.26 18.02 -13.59
C ARG A 3 5.18 17.18 -12.93
N SER A 4 4.32 16.56 -13.73
CA SER A 4 3.46 15.47 -13.27
C SER A 4 4.36 14.40 -12.67
N ALA A 5 4.22 14.16 -11.36
CA ALA A 5 4.87 13.03 -10.72
C ALA A 5 4.16 11.76 -11.18
N THR A 6 4.67 11.12 -12.25
CA THR A 6 4.20 9.80 -12.67
C THR A 6 4.34 8.84 -11.49
N THR A 7 3.21 8.43 -10.92
CA THR A 7 3.15 7.46 -9.83
C THR A 7 3.80 6.15 -10.28
N ALA A 8 4.83 5.69 -9.57
CA ALA A 8 5.41 4.38 -9.83
C ALA A 8 4.46 3.30 -9.27
N VAL A 9 3.62 2.73 -10.14
CA VAL A 9 2.82 1.53 -9.83
C VAL A 9 3.73 0.47 -9.18
N PRO A 10 3.39 -0.06 -7.99
CA PRO A 10 4.24 -1.03 -7.29
C PRO A 10 4.56 -2.24 -8.18
N ASN A 11 5.78 -2.77 -8.08
CA ASN A 11 6.20 -3.86 -8.97
C ASN A 11 5.31 -5.11 -8.86
N ARG A 12 4.84 -5.45 -7.66
CA ARG A 12 3.90 -6.58 -7.47
C ARG A 12 2.57 -6.35 -8.20
N GLN A 13 2.10 -5.10 -8.22
CA GLN A 13 0.89 -4.71 -8.95
C GLN A 13 1.07 -4.91 -10.46
N ARG A 14 2.18 -4.43 -11.02
CA ARG A 14 2.52 -4.65 -12.44
C ARG A 14 2.59 -6.13 -12.82
N ILE A 15 3.27 -6.93 -11.97
CA ILE A 15 3.40 -8.37 -12.20
C ILE A 15 2.02 -9.06 -12.17
N TRP A 16 1.16 -8.69 -11.22
CA TRP A 16 -0.18 -9.25 -11.08
C TRP A 16 -1.08 -8.90 -12.27
N GLU A 17 -1.06 -7.63 -12.71
CA GLU A 17 -1.78 -7.19 -13.92
C GLU A 17 -1.32 -7.97 -15.15
N ALA A 18 -0.02 -8.17 -15.34
CA ALA A 18 0.52 -8.96 -16.45
C ALA A 18 0.08 -10.44 -16.38
N ILE A 19 0.09 -11.06 -15.19
CA ILE A 19 -0.42 -12.42 -14.99
C ILE A 19 -1.90 -12.52 -15.37
N ARG A 20 -2.72 -11.56 -14.93
CA ARG A 20 -4.16 -11.52 -15.24
C ARG A 20 -4.43 -11.28 -16.72
N ALA A 21 -3.65 -10.42 -17.38
CA ALA A 21 -3.74 -10.20 -18.82
C ALA A 21 -3.42 -11.47 -19.62
N LEU A 22 -2.27 -12.12 -19.33
CA LEU A 22 -1.90 -13.39 -19.96
C LEU A 22 -2.98 -14.47 -19.76
N HIS A 23 -3.55 -14.54 -18.55
CA HIS A 23 -4.63 -15.46 -18.25
C HIS A 23 -5.90 -15.17 -19.06
N ALA A 24 -6.29 -13.90 -19.15
CA ALA A 24 -7.48 -13.47 -19.90
C ALA A 24 -7.35 -13.76 -21.40
N ASP A 25 -6.14 -13.61 -21.95
CA ASP A 25 -5.82 -13.90 -23.36
C ASP A 25 -5.63 -15.40 -23.64
N GLY A 26 -5.80 -16.27 -22.64
CA GLY A 26 -5.59 -17.71 -22.77
C GLY A 26 -4.14 -18.12 -23.00
N GLN A 27 -3.18 -17.21 -22.80
CA GLN A 27 -1.76 -17.47 -23.00
C GLN A 27 -1.15 -18.25 -21.82
N PRO A 28 -0.10 -19.06 -22.07
CA PRO A 28 0.67 -19.66 -20.99
C PRO A 28 1.28 -18.59 -20.08
N ILE A 29 1.08 -18.71 -18.78
CA ILE A 29 1.71 -17.79 -17.83
C ILE A 29 3.11 -18.31 -17.55
N THR A 30 4.14 -17.63 -18.08
CA THR A 30 5.54 -17.93 -17.76
C THR A 30 6.23 -16.72 -17.13
N ALA A 31 7.27 -16.95 -16.33
CA ALA A 31 8.06 -15.86 -15.76
C ALA A 31 8.73 -14.99 -16.83
N ARG A 32 9.01 -15.56 -18.02
CA ARG A 32 9.57 -14.83 -19.16
C ARG A 32 8.55 -13.85 -19.73
N ASP A 33 7.33 -14.33 -20.00
CA ASP A 33 6.29 -13.52 -20.66
C ASP A 33 5.78 -12.43 -19.72
N VAL A 34 5.66 -12.76 -18.43
CA VAL A 34 5.36 -11.75 -17.40
C VAL A 34 6.47 -10.69 -17.33
N TRP A 35 7.74 -11.09 -17.39
CA TRP A 35 8.86 -10.14 -17.34
C TRP A 35 8.95 -9.27 -18.60
N ALA A 36 8.54 -9.78 -19.77
CA ALA A 36 8.53 -9.02 -21.03
C ALA A 36 7.60 -7.79 -20.99
N GLY A 37 6.57 -7.79 -20.14
CA GLY A 37 5.71 -6.64 -19.90
C GLY A 37 6.19 -5.66 -18.83
N MET A 38 7.38 -5.88 -18.25
CA MET A 38 7.92 -5.05 -17.17
C MET A 38 8.86 -3.95 -17.70
N PRO A 39 9.01 -2.82 -16.99
CA PRO A 39 10.03 -1.82 -17.34
C PRO A 39 11.44 -2.40 -17.30
N ASP A 40 12.34 -1.93 -18.18
CA ASP A 40 13.74 -2.39 -18.28
C ASP A 40 14.53 -2.29 -16.97
N THR A 41 14.13 -1.39 -16.08
CA THR A 41 14.74 -1.23 -14.75
C THR A 41 14.37 -2.35 -13.77
N MET A 42 13.42 -3.22 -14.11
CA MET A 42 12.98 -4.32 -13.25
C MET A 42 13.75 -5.62 -13.55
N PRO A 43 14.55 -6.14 -12.59
CA PRO A 43 15.24 -7.40 -12.81
C PRO A 43 14.26 -8.58 -12.80
N ARG A 44 14.52 -9.56 -13.67
CA ARG A 44 13.73 -10.80 -13.79
C ARG A 44 13.59 -11.56 -12.48
N THR A 45 14.62 -11.51 -11.62
CA THR A 45 14.61 -12.14 -10.29
C THR A 45 13.44 -11.67 -9.43
N ARG A 46 13.01 -10.41 -9.55
CA ARG A 46 11.86 -9.87 -8.81
C ARG A 46 10.53 -10.50 -9.26
N VAL A 47 10.40 -10.79 -10.55
CA VAL A 47 9.26 -11.53 -11.11
C VAL A 47 9.27 -12.96 -10.60
N ASP A 48 10.43 -13.63 -10.69
CA ASP A 48 10.59 -15.00 -10.20
C ASP A 48 10.24 -15.13 -8.71
N ASP A 49 10.74 -14.21 -7.87
CA ASP A 49 10.48 -14.22 -6.42
C ASP A 49 9.00 -14.04 -6.09
N TYR A 50 8.30 -13.16 -6.81
CA TYR A 50 6.88 -12.95 -6.57
C TYR A 50 6.03 -14.12 -7.09
N ILE A 51 6.34 -14.66 -8.28
CA ILE A 51 5.68 -15.88 -8.79
C ILE A 51 5.84 -17.04 -7.80
N ARG A 52 7.03 -17.26 -7.23
CA ARG A 52 7.23 -18.29 -6.20
C ARG A 52 6.35 -18.06 -4.97
N SER A 53 6.25 -16.81 -4.52
CA SER A 53 5.38 -16.44 -3.39
C SER A 53 3.91 -16.69 -3.72
N LEU A 54 3.47 -16.38 -4.93
CA LEU A 54 2.11 -16.64 -5.42
C LEU A 54 1.81 -18.15 -5.52
N VAL A 55 2.76 -18.96 -5.95
CA VAL A 55 2.64 -20.42 -5.96
C VAL A 55 2.52 -20.95 -4.54
N ALA A 56 3.41 -20.55 -3.64
CA ALA A 56 3.35 -20.94 -2.24
C ALA A 56 2.04 -20.53 -1.56
N GLY A 57 1.50 -19.36 -1.93
CA GLY A 57 0.21 -18.86 -1.41
C GLY A 57 -1.03 -19.40 -2.12
N GLY A 58 -0.87 -20.34 -3.07
CA GLY A 58 -1.99 -20.97 -3.78
C GLY A 58 -2.73 -20.06 -4.77
N TYR A 59 -2.09 -18.98 -5.24
CA TYR A 59 -2.62 -18.12 -6.30
C TYR A 59 -2.30 -18.66 -7.69
N LEU A 60 -1.10 -19.23 -7.83
CA LEU A 60 -0.62 -19.87 -9.07
C LEU A 60 -0.36 -21.35 -8.83
N ARG A 61 -0.52 -22.17 -9.88
CA ARG A 61 -0.12 -23.58 -9.88
C ARG A 61 0.80 -23.87 -11.06
N CYS A 62 1.95 -24.49 -10.79
CA CYS A 62 2.84 -24.97 -11.86
C CYS A 62 2.16 -26.11 -12.65
N ARG A 63 2.03 -25.96 -13.97
CA ARG A 63 1.43 -26.96 -14.87
C ARG A 63 2.41 -28.06 -15.27
N ASN A 64 3.71 -27.75 -15.31
CA ASN A 64 4.78 -28.66 -15.71
C ASN A 64 5.84 -28.83 -14.60
N PRO A 65 5.48 -29.43 -13.44
CA PRO A 65 6.42 -29.60 -12.34
C PRO A 65 7.65 -30.45 -12.73
N GLU A 66 7.44 -31.51 -13.51
CA GLU A 66 8.46 -32.47 -13.98
C GLU A 66 9.29 -31.96 -15.18
N ARG A 67 9.25 -30.65 -15.47
CA ARG A 67 9.95 -30.10 -16.63
C ARG A 67 11.48 -30.33 -16.52
N ARG A 68 12.11 -30.59 -17.66
CA ARG A 68 13.57 -30.69 -17.76
C ARG A 68 14.23 -29.33 -17.49
N ARG A 69 15.48 -29.35 -17.04
CA ARG A 69 16.29 -28.13 -16.89
C ARG A 69 16.35 -27.38 -18.22
N GLY A 70 16.13 -26.06 -18.17
CA GLY A 70 16.09 -25.20 -19.37
C GLY A 70 14.71 -25.03 -20.00
N VAL A 71 13.74 -25.88 -19.66
CA VAL A 71 12.33 -25.69 -20.06
C VAL A 71 11.67 -24.67 -19.12
N ALA A 72 10.95 -23.71 -19.70
CA ALA A 72 10.25 -22.69 -18.92
C ALA A 72 9.15 -23.32 -18.05
N ALA A 73 9.01 -22.83 -16.82
CA ALA A 73 7.88 -23.19 -15.97
C ALA A 73 6.62 -22.48 -16.48
N GLU A 74 5.57 -23.26 -16.67
CA GLU A 74 4.24 -22.78 -17.04
C GLU A 74 3.35 -22.79 -15.81
N TYR A 75 2.60 -21.71 -15.61
CA TYR A 75 1.72 -21.52 -14.48
C TYR A 75 0.27 -21.38 -14.94
N ALA A 76 -0.65 -21.78 -14.07
CA ALA A 76 -2.07 -21.48 -14.18
C ALA A 76 -2.45 -20.52 -13.04
N LEU A 77 -3.22 -19.48 -13.36
CA LEU A 77 -3.91 -18.69 -12.36
C LEU A 77 -5.07 -19.52 -11.79
N VAL A 78 -4.97 -19.89 -10.52
CA VAL A 78 -5.97 -20.75 -9.84
C VAL A 78 -6.84 -19.99 -8.86
N ARG A 79 -6.37 -18.84 -8.36
CA ARG A 79 -7.16 -17.93 -7.52
C ARG A 79 -6.91 -16.49 -7.95
N ASP A 80 -7.86 -15.91 -8.67
CA ASP A 80 -7.89 -14.48 -8.97
C ASP A 80 -8.58 -13.71 -7.82
N VAL A 81 -7.87 -12.77 -7.20
CA VAL A 81 -8.38 -11.90 -6.12
C VAL A 81 -8.78 -10.51 -6.63
N GLY A 82 -8.84 -10.32 -7.95
CA GLY A 82 -9.27 -9.08 -8.59
C GLY A 82 -8.10 -8.15 -8.93
N VAL A 83 -8.38 -6.85 -8.93
CA VAL A 83 -7.45 -5.83 -9.44
C VAL A 83 -6.20 -5.69 -8.57
N GLU A 84 -6.36 -5.69 -7.25
CA GLU A 84 -5.25 -5.45 -6.33
C GLU A 84 -4.37 -6.70 -6.17
N ALA A 85 -3.06 -6.51 -6.34
CA ALA A 85 -2.10 -7.59 -6.23
C ALA A 85 -2.10 -8.23 -4.83
N PRO A 86 -2.18 -9.56 -4.75
CA PRO A 86 -2.21 -10.24 -3.47
C PRO A 86 -0.92 -10.01 -2.68
N ARG A 87 -1.10 -9.60 -1.42
CA ARG A 87 0.00 -9.48 -0.47
C ARG A 87 0.33 -10.86 0.05
N VAL A 88 1.46 -11.39 -0.40
CA VAL A 88 1.96 -12.71 -0.03
C VAL A 88 3.44 -12.64 0.33
N ARG A 89 3.83 -13.39 1.35
CA ARG A 89 5.22 -13.61 1.78
C ARG A 89 5.84 -14.75 0.96
N ARG A 90 7.16 -14.93 1.09
CA ARG A 90 7.89 -15.97 0.36
C ARG A 90 7.40 -17.38 0.69
N ASP A 91 6.92 -17.60 1.91
CA ASP A 91 6.36 -18.86 2.40
C ASP A 91 4.88 -19.07 2.01
N GLY A 92 4.28 -18.14 1.25
CA GLY A 92 2.87 -18.21 0.84
C GLY A 92 1.89 -17.61 1.84
N THR A 93 2.33 -17.22 3.03
CA THR A 93 1.43 -16.63 4.03
C THR A 93 1.08 -15.18 3.69
N GLN A 94 -0.12 -14.75 4.09
CA GLN A 94 -0.55 -13.36 3.94
C GLN A 94 0.01 -12.53 5.11
N PRO A 95 0.79 -11.46 4.86
CA PRO A 95 1.19 -10.56 5.94
C PRO A 95 -0.04 -9.82 6.48
N PRO A 96 -0.02 -9.43 7.76
CA PRO A 96 -1.14 -8.71 8.34
C PRO A 96 -1.34 -7.34 7.65
N THR A 97 -2.52 -6.77 7.83
CA THR A 97 -2.86 -5.43 7.33
C THR A 97 -1.97 -4.37 7.97
N PRO A 98 -1.29 -3.48 7.21
CA PRO A 98 -0.42 -2.45 7.74
C PRO A 98 -1.18 -1.53 8.69
N GLY A 99 -0.51 -1.08 9.76
CA GLY A 99 -1.14 -0.22 10.76
C GLY A 99 -1.80 1.03 10.15
N ARG A 100 -1.18 1.66 9.13
CA ARG A 100 -1.78 2.83 8.45
C ARG A 100 -3.07 2.50 7.68
N GLU A 101 -3.18 1.31 7.09
CA GLU A 101 -4.43 0.86 6.47
C GLU A 101 -5.50 0.59 7.54
N GLN A 102 -5.12 0.04 8.69
CA GLN A 102 -6.06 -0.15 9.82
C GLN A 102 -6.54 1.19 10.37
N LEU A 103 -5.64 2.16 10.59
CA LEU A 103 -6.00 3.52 10.99
C LEU A 103 -6.98 4.15 10.01
N TRP A 104 -6.65 4.13 8.71
CA TRP A 104 -7.49 4.72 7.68
C TRP A 104 -8.90 4.11 7.63
N ARG A 105 -9.01 2.78 7.65
CA ARG A 105 -10.31 2.10 7.69
C ARG A 105 -11.11 2.43 8.95
N THR A 106 -10.43 2.53 10.09
CA THR A 106 -11.04 2.86 11.39
C THR A 106 -11.60 4.28 11.40
N LEU A 107 -10.93 5.25 10.75
CA LEU A 107 -11.41 6.62 10.62
C LEU A 107 -12.81 6.72 9.99
N LYS A 108 -13.16 5.80 9.09
CA LYS A 108 -14.48 5.77 8.44
C LYS A 108 -15.63 5.45 9.40
N ILE A 109 -15.35 4.78 10.53
CA ILE A 109 -16.38 4.26 11.44
C ILE A 109 -16.32 4.88 12.85
N VAL A 110 -15.17 5.36 13.29
CA VAL A 110 -14.92 5.73 14.70
C VAL A 110 -15.59 7.05 15.13
N GLY A 111 -15.97 7.93 14.20
CA GLY A 111 -16.64 9.20 14.51
C GLY A 111 -15.70 10.26 15.09
N ASP A 112 -15.97 10.74 16.30
CA ASP A 112 -15.10 11.67 17.03
C ASP A 112 -14.09 10.91 17.90
N PHE A 113 -12.80 11.21 17.75
CA PHE A 113 -11.74 10.45 18.41
C PHE A 113 -10.55 11.32 18.82
N THR A 114 -9.78 10.85 19.80
CA THR A 114 -8.39 11.27 20.03
C THR A 114 -7.41 10.34 19.30
N ALA A 115 -6.16 10.78 19.08
CA ALA A 115 -5.15 9.93 18.44
C ALA A 115 -4.91 8.60 19.20
N THR A 116 -5.00 8.62 20.53
CA THR A 116 -4.91 7.41 21.37
C THR A 116 -6.08 6.48 21.14
N GLU A 117 -7.32 6.99 21.19
CA GLU A 117 -8.53 6.20 20.91
C GLU A 117 -8.50 5.56 19.52
N LEU A 118 -7.99 6.30 18.52
CA LEU A 118 -7.81 5.76 17.17
C LEU A 118 -6.78 4.63 17.13
N ALA A 119 -5.66 4.77 17.85
CA ALA A 119 -4.63 3.73 17.92
C ALA A 119 -5.19 2.45 18.56
N ASP A 120 -5.94 2.59 19.65
CA ASP A 120 -6.53 1.47 20.37
C ASP A 120 -7.58 0.77 19.52
N ALA A 121 -8.50 1.54 18.90
CA ALA A 121 -9.56 1.00 18.04
C ALA A 121 -9.03 0.33 16.76
N ALA A 122 -7.92 0.83 16.21
CA ALA A 122 -7.32 0.29 14.98
C ALA A 122 -6.30 -0.82 15.24
N SER A 123 -5.92 -1.09 16.49
CA SER A 123 -4.93 -2.10 16.82
C SER A 123 -5.53 -3.51 16.78
N THR A 124 -4.75 -4.47 16.29
CA THR A 124 -5.08 -5.91 16.33
C THR A 124 -3.94 -6.68 17.00
N PRO A 125 -4.18 -7.90 17.53
CA PRO A 125 -3.12 -8.71 18.13
C PRO A 125 -1.92 -8.95 17.20
N THR A 126 -2.16 -9.04 15.89
CA THR A 126 -1.13 -9.23 14.87
C THR A 126 -0.49 -7.93 14.38
N THR A 127 -1.07 -6.78 14.69
CA THR A 127 -0.57 -5.46 14.29
C THR A 127 -0.98 -4.41 15.32
N PRO A 128 -0.25 -4.35 16.44
CA PRO A 128 -0.43 -3.27 17.40
C PRO A 128 0.06 -1.95 16.79
N ILE A 129 -0.63 -0.86 17.11
CA ILE A 129 -0.31 0.47 16.60
C ILE A 129 0.09 1.37 17.76
N ALA A 130 1.31 1.90 17.71
CA ALA A 130 1.77 2.84 18.72
C ALA A 130 0.97 4.15 18.65
N GLN A 131 0.64 4.72 19.81
CA GLN A 131 -0.07 6.00 19.90
C GLN A 131 0.66 7.12 19.15
N ALA A 132 1.99 7.14 19.21
CA ALA A 132 2.82 8.09 18.46
C ALA A 132 2.64 7.96 16.94
N THR A 133 2.43 6.75 16.42
CA THR A 133 2.16 6.52 14.99
C THR A 133 0.80 7.06 14.59
N ALA A 134 -0.24 6.84 15.41
CA ALA A 134 -1.56 7.41 15.15
C ALA A 134 -1.53 8.94 15.24
N ALA A 135 -0.82 9.51 16.22
CA ALA A 135 -0.66 10.95 16.37
C ALA A 135 0.05 11.59 15.17
N GLU A 136 1.16 11.01 14.70
CA GLU A 136 1.83 11.47 13.47
C GLU A 136 0.86 11.41 12.28
N TYR A 137 0.09 10.33 12.16
CA TYR A 137 -0.85 10.17 11.07
C TYR A 137 -1.98 11.21 11.08
N CYS A 138 -2.59 11.44 12.24
CA CYS A 138 -3.60 12.48 12.44
C CYS A 138 -3.07 13.88 12.12
N HIS A 139 -1.82 14.17 12.50
CA HIS A 139 -1.18 15.45 12.20
C HIS A 139 -1.08 15.70 10.69
N PHE A 140 -0.59 14.70 9.94
CA PHE A 140 -0.50 14.79 8.48
C PHE A 140 -1.87 14.89 7.81
N LEU A 141 -2.83 14.07 8.24
CA LEU A 141 -4.19 14.10 7.68
C LEU A 141 -4.92 15.42 7.99
N LYS A 142 -4.73 16.00 9.18
CA LYS A 142 -5.21 17.34 9.52
C LYS A 142 -4.60 18.39 8.60
N GLY A 143 -3.27 18.39 8.46
CA GLY A 143 -2.56 19.33 7.57
C GLY A 143 -3.03 19.25 6.11
N ALA A 144 -3.38 18.04 5.66
CA ALA A 144 -3.95 17.78 4.33
C ALA A 144 -5.46 18.04 4.22
N GLY A 145 -6.13 18.44 5.30
CA GLY A 145 -7.56 18.72 5.32
C GLY A 145 -8.48 17.50 5.24
N TYR A 146 -8.00 16.30 5.58
CA TYR A 146 -8.83 15.09 5.71
C TYR A 146 -9.57 15.03 7.04
N LEU A 147 -8.94 15.54 8.10
CA LEU A 147 -9.51 15.61 9.44
C LEU A 147 -9.85 17.05 9.80
N GLN A 148 -10.99 17.23 10.44
CA GLN A 148 -11.32 18.47 11.15
C GLN A 148 -11.08 18.28 12.66
N VAL A 149 -10.71 19.36 13.35
CA VAL A 149 -10.59 19.39 14.81
C VAL A 149 -11.96 19.70 15.39
N THR A 150 -12.56 18.76 16.12
CA THR A 150 -13.85 18.95 16.79
C THR A 150 -13.70 19.52 18.20
N ARG A 151 -12.53 19.29 18.83
CA ARG A 151 -12.12 19.98 20.05
C ARG A 151 -10.62 20.22 20.04
N PRO A 152 -10.14 21.48 20.17
CA PRO A 152 -8.72 21.77 20.23
C PRO A 152 -8.09 21.14 21.48
N GLY A 153 -6.84 20.70 21.34
CA GLY A 153 -6.04 20.23 22.47
C GLY A 153 -5.65 21.39 23.39
N ALA A 154 -5.39 21.06 24.65
CA ALA A 154 -4.86 21.97 25.67
C ALA A 154 -3.86 21.20 26.57
N PRO A 155 -3.10 21.86 27.44
CA PRO A 155 -2.25 21.15 28.41
C PRO A 155 -3.06 20.09 29.18
N GLY A 156 -2.66 18.82 29.08
CA GLY A 156 -3.37 17.69 29.69
C GLY A 156 -4.66 17.23 28.99
N VAL A 157 -5.06 17.88 27.88
CA VAL A 157 -6.29 17.55 27.13
C VAL A 157 -5.94 17.25 25.68
N ALA A 158 -6.21 16.01 25.25
CA ALA A 158 -5.97 15.58 23.88
C ALA A 158 -6.87 16.29 22.86
N GLU A 159 -6.30 16.65 21.71
CA GLU A 159 -7.04 17.16 20.55
C GLU A 159 -7.97 16.06 20.01
N ARG A 160 -9.22 16.43 19.69
CA ARG A 160 -10.20 15.54 19.07
C ARG A 160 -10.39 15.86 17.60
N TYR A 161 -10.49 14.80 16.82
CA TYR A 161 -10.60 14.83 15.37
C TYR A 161 -11.89 14.15 14.91
N ARG A 162 -12.32 14.50 13.71
CA ARG A 162 -13.32 13.76 12.93
C ARG A 162 -12.89 13.69 11.47
N LEU A 163 -13.09 12.55 10.83
CA LEU A 163 -12.93 12.43 9.38
C LEU A 163 -13.98 13.29 8.67
N ILE A 164 -13.54 14.14 7.74
CA ILE A 164 -14.47 14.87 6.87
C ILE A 164 -15.00 13.87 5.82
N PRO A 165 -16.31 13.58 5.77
CA PRO A 165 -16.82 12.49 4.92
C PRO A 165 -16.49 12.65 3.42
N SER A 166 -16.51 13.89 2.91
CA SER A 166 -16.14 14.20 1.52
C SER A 166 -14.65 14.02 1.20
N ARG A 167 -13.81 13.77 2.22
CA ARG A 167 -12.37 13.51 2.10
C ARG A 167 -12.04 12.03 2.24
N TRP A 168 -13.04 11.15 2.35
CA TRP A 168 -12.84 9.73 2.12
C TRP A 168 -12.62 9.49 0.62
N THR A 169 -11.37 9.47 0.18
CA THR A 169 -10.99 9.36 -1.24
C THR A 169 -10.94 7.93 -1.76
N GLY A 170 -11.00 6.93 -0.87
CA GLY A 170 -11.02 5.53 -1.25
C GLY A 170 -10.41 4.61 -0.20
N PRO A 171 -10.31 3.29 -0.48
CA PRO A 171 -9.87 2.29 0.50
C PRO A 171 -8.36 2.29 0.77
N GLN A 172 -7.54 2.92 -0.09
CA GLN A 172 -6.09 2.96 0.09
C GLN A 172 -5.71 4.09 1.06
N ALA A 173 -4.90 3.79 2.08
CA ALA A 173 -4.52 4.78 3.08
C ALA A 173 -3.55 5.82 2.50
N PRO A 174 -3.76 7.14 2.74
CA PRO A 174 -2.73 8.13 2.48
C PRO A 174 -1.39 7.77 3.12
N MET A 175 -0.31 7.88 2.35
CA MET A 175 1.04 7.43 2.68
C MET A 175 1.95 8.60 3.05
N ILE A 176 2.44 8.62 4.28
CA ILE A 176 3.53 9.53 4.67
C ILE A 176 4.84 8.99 4.10
N GLN A 177 5.42 9.74 3.16
CA GLN A 177 6.69 9.46 2.49
C GLN A 177 7.88 9.91 3.35
N ARG A 178 9.08 9.41 3.05
CA ARG A 178 10.32 9.76 3.77
C ARG A 178 10.62 11.27 3.76
N THR A 179 10.27 11.94 2.68
CA THR A 179 10.38 13.40 2.49
C THR A 179 9.32 14.20 3.25
N LYS A 180 8.61 13.59 4.19
CA LYS A 180 7.55 14.23 5.01
C LYS A 180 6.45 14.88 4.14
N ARG A 181 6.11 14.18 3.05
CA ARG A 181 4.95 14.43 2.18
C ARG A 181 3.87 13.41 2.45
N LEU A 182 2.60 13.82 2.36
CA LEU A 182 1.45 12.92 2.33
C LEU A 182 1.02 12.70 0.89
N PHE A 183 1.11 11.46 0.43
CA PHE A 183 0.61 11.03 -0.88
C PHE A 183 -0.69 10.26 -0.70
N ASP A 184 -1.73 10.58 -1.46
CA ASP A 184 -2.99 9.82 -1.48
C ASP A 184 -3.02 8.89 -2.71
N PRO A 185 -2.91 7.57 -2.52
CA PRO A 185 -2.94 6.61 -3.63
C PRO A 185 -4.25 6.60 -4.41
N ASN A 186 -5.39 6.93 -3.78
CA ASN A 186 -6.68 6.90 -4.46
C ASN A 186 -6.82 8.06 -5.46
N THR A 187 -6.20 9.20 -5.19
CA THR A 187 -6.22 10.38 -6.09
C THR A 187 -4.95 10.50 -6.94
N GLY A 188 -3.88 9.80 -6.57
CA GLY A 188 -2.58 9.87 -7.24
C GLY A 188 -1.82 11.16 -6.95
N GLN A 189 -2.16 11.89 -5.88
CA GLN A 189 -1.61 13.24 -5.61
C GLN A 189 -0.84 13.32 -4.30
N VAL A 190 0.17 14.18 -4.26
CA VAL A 190 0.73 14.67 -2.99
C VAL A 190 -0.19 15.78 -2.48
N VAL A 191 -0.82 15.54 -1.33
CA VAL A 191 -1.90 16.37 -0.78
C VAL A 191 -1.43 17.27 0.38
N PHE A 192 -0.22 17.01 0.90
CA PHE A 192 0.38 17.84 1.96
C PHE A 192 1.90 17.65 2.00
N GLU A 193 2.62 18.71 2.32
CA GLU A 193 4.07 18.71 2.55
C GLU A 193 4.37 19.48 3.83
N ARG A 194 5.09 18.85 4.76
CA ARG A 194 5.53 19.52 5.98
C ARG A 194 6.79 20.31 5.65
N VAL A 195 6.69 21.65 5.67
CA VAL A 195 7.86 22.52 5.56
C VAL A 195 8.75 22.30 6.80
N THR A 196 9.86 21.62 6.64
CA THR A 196 10.94 21.64 7.61
C THR A 196 11.78 22.87 7.30
N LYS A 197 11.82 23.87 8.20
CA LYS A 197 12.82 24.95 8.09
C LYS A 197 14.20 24.29 8.04
N THR A 198 14.90 24.43 6.93
CA THR A 198 16.32 24.10 6.84
C THR A 198 17.07 25.17 7.61
N GLU A 199 17.65 24.81 8.76
CA GLU A 199 18.71 25.61 9.37
C GLU A 199 19.92 25.61 8.43
N GLY A 200 20.38 26.78 8.00
CA GLY A 200 21.62 26.90 7.25
C GLY A 200 21.63 28.06 6.25
N GLY A 201 21.89 29.27 6.74
CA GLY A 201 22.26 30.41 5.90
C GLY A 201 22.09 31.75 6.60
N GLU A 202 22.95 32.04 7.56
CA GLU A 202 23.28 33.41 7.99
C GLU A 202 24.80 33.58 7.84
N PRO A 203 25.32 34.80 7.67
CA PRO A 203 25.30 35.82 8.72
C PRO A 203 24.43 37.04 8.46
#